data_AF-A0A5J5CAP4-F1
#
_entry.id   AF-A0A5J5CAP4-F1
#
_cell.length_a   1.000
_cell.length_b   1.000
_cell.length_c   1.000
_cell.angle_alpha   90.00
_cell.angle_beta   90.00
_cell.angle_gamma   90.00
#
_symmetry.space_group_name_H-M   'P 1'
#
loop_
_entity.id
_entity.type
_entity.pdbx_description
1 polymer ?
#
loop_
_entity_poly.entity_id
_entity_poly.type
_entity_poly.pdbx_seq_one_letter_code
_entity_poly.pdbx_strand_id
1 'polypeptide(L)'
;MVTANMLLSVFFVSGALDACPKTPALFITAPKNMEALSGSCLLIPCNFSSKPDQDFNSTRTTFGVWIKQDSRFNNSINNVIFNSSGTVTTYPMSITGDLSQKQCTTLFSSLITNYTDTYYFRIENRPFWQQLPVILFK
;
A
#
# COMPACT_ATOMS: atom_id res chain seq x y z
N MET A 1 66.28 2.40 -19.06
CA MET A 1 65.50 3.46 -18.38
C MET A 1 64.05 3.29 -18.82
N VAL A 2 63.22 2.64 -18.01
CA VAL A 2 61.80 2.40 -18.32
C VAL A 2 61.00 3.35 -17.43
N THR A 3 60.33 4.32 -18.03
CA THR A 3 59.40 5.21 -17.34
C THR A 3 58.07 4.47 -17.16
N ALA A 4 57.73 4.11 -15.93
CA ALA A 4 56.41 3.61 -15.58
C ALA A 4 55.47 4.80 -15.34
N ASN A 5 54.51 5.02 -16.23
CA ASN A 5 53.42 5.96 -16.01
C ASN A 5 52.39 5.33 -15.06
N MET A 6 52.39 5.76 -13.79
CA MET A 6 51.31 5.47 -12.84
C MET A 6 50.12 6.39 -13.15
N LEU A 7 49.10 5.88 -13.84
CA LEU A 7 47.80 6.53 -13.96
C LEU A 7 47.00 6.26 -12.68
N LEU A 8 46.87 7.28 -11.82
CA LEU A 8 46.01 7.27 -10.64
C LEU A 8 44.54 7.38 -11.07
N SER A 9 43.84 6.25 -11.17
CA SER A 9 42.39 6.21 -11.37
C SER A 9 41.69 6.38 -10.02
N VAL A 10 41.08 7.55 -9.80
CA VAL A 10 40.23 7.81 -8.63
C VAL A 10 38.79 7.49 -9.01
N PHE A 11 38.27 6.35 -8.55
CA PHE A 11 36.87 5.99 -8.71
C PHE A 11 36.05 6.64 -7.59
N PHE A 12 35.38 7.74 -7.89
CA PHE A 12 34.33 8.28 -7.03
C PHE A 12 33.07 7.45 -7.21
N VAL A 13 32.93 6.38 -6.41
CA VAL A 13 31.62 5.75 -6.22
C VAL A 13 30.85 6.65 -5.27
N SER A 14 30.13 7.62 -5.81
CA SER A 14 29.12 8.36 -5.05
C SER A 14 27.99 7.40 -4.68
N GLY A 15 28.22 6.60 -3.64
CA GLY A 15 27.21 5.79 -3.00
C GLY A 15 26.28 6.68 -2.19
N ALA A 16 25.35 7.35 -2.86
CA ALA A 16 24.13 7.80 -2.20
C ALA A 16 23.34 6.53 -1.85
N LEU A 17 23.63 5.97 -0.67
CA LEU A 17 22.78 4.98 -0.04
C LEU A 17 21.52 5.72 0.42
N ASP A 18 20.56 5.92 -0.49
CA ASP A 18 19.17 6.11 -0.09
C ASP A 18 18.75 4.83 0.63
N ALA A 19 18.90 4.85 1.96
CA ALA A 19 18.50 3.77 2.83
C ALA A 19 16.97 3.70 2.83
N CYS A 20 16.37 3.08 1.79
CA CYS A 20 15.02 2.56 1.90
C CYS A 20 15.04 1.57 3.07
N PRO A 21 14.32 1.80 4.18
CA PRO A 21 14.25 0.81 5.25
C PRO A 21 13.59 -0.43 4.66
N LYS A 22 14.38 -1.49 4.41
CA LYS A 22 13.94 -2.73 3.76
C LYS A 22 13.02 -3.59 4.63
N THR A 23 12.49 -3.05 5.74
CA THR A 23 11.56 -3.76 6.60
C THR A 23 10.21 -3.05 6.63
N PRO A 24 9.12 -3.71 6.20
CA PRO A 24 7.79 -3.12 6.24
C PRO A 24 7.41 -2.78 7.66
N ALA A 25 6.73 -1.64 7.82
CA ALA A 25 6.35 -1.16 9.13
C ALA A 25 5.03 -1.67 9.65
N LEU A 26 4.08 -1.81 8.72
CA LEU A 26 2.79 -2.40 9.02
C LEU A 26 2.71 -3.77 8.39
N PHE A 27 2.07 -4.68 9.10
CA PHE A 27 1.73 -6.01 8.63
C PHE A 27 0.22 -6.08 8.57
N ILE A 28 -0.32 -6.52 7.45
CA ILE A 28 -1.76 -6.63 7.25
C ILE A 28 -2.13 -8.09 7.08
N THR A 29 -3.23 -8.48 7.72
CA THR A 29 -3.82 -9.81 7.63
C THR A 29 -5.11 -9.68 6.85
N ALA A 30 -5.19 -10.31 5.68
CA ALA A 30 -6.38 -10.37 4.86
C ALA A 30 -6.35 -11.63 3.97
N PRO A 31 -7.49 -12.08 3.41
CA PRO A 31 -7.52 -13.12 2.39
C PRO A 31 -6.70 -12.71 1.17
N LYS A 32 -5.92 -13.64 0.62
CA LYS A 32 -5.13 -13.39 -0.61
C LYS A 32 -5.95 -13.59 -1.88
N ASN A 33 -6.93 -14.49 -1.85
CA ASN A 33 -7.85 -14.68 -2.96
C ASN A 33 -9.28 -14.62 -2.44
N MET A 34 -10.19 -14.05 -3.22
CA MET A 34 -11.61 -14.01 -2.90
C MET A 34 -12.45 -14.14 -4.16
N GLU A 35 -13.48 -14.97 -4.08
CA GLU A 35 -14.47 -15.12 -5.12
C GLU A 35 -15.83 -14.63 -4.59
N ALA A 36 -16.60 -14.02 -5.48
CA ALA A 36 -17.93 -13.53 -5.16
C ALA A 36 -18.81 -13.59 -6.41
N LEU A 37 -20.12 -13.67 -6.20
CA LEU A 37 -21.08 -13.74 -7.28
C LEU A 37 -21.36 -12.34 -7.83
N SER A 38 -21.51 -12.22 -9.15
CA SER A 38 -21.96 -10.98 -9.76
C SER A 38 -23.33 -10.58 -9.18
N GLY A 39 -23.47 -9.32 -8.76
CA GLY A 39 -24.63 -8.78 -8.08
C GLY A 39 -24.58 -8.87 -6.55
N SER A 40 -23.65 -9.64 -5.97
CA SER A 40 -23.51 -9.73 -4.50
C SER A 40 -22.61 -8.62 -3.94
N CYS A 41 -22.55 -8.53 -2.61
CA CYS A 41 -21.48 -7.83 -1.93
C CYS A 41 -20.36 -8.82 -1.54
N LEU A 42 -19.17 -8.28 -1.32
CA LEU A 42 -18.02 -8.99 -0.76
C LEU A 42 -17.53 -8.21 0.47
N LEU A 43 -17.48 -8.90 1.61
CA LEU A 43 -16.88 -8.37 2.82
C LEU A 43 -15.43 -8.87 2.87
N ILE A 44 -14.48 -7.95 2.82
CA ILE A 44 -13.04 -8.24 2.86
C ILE A 44 -12.59 -8.09 4.31
N PRO A 45 -12.46 -9.19 5.09
CA PRO A 45 -11.98 -9.10 6.45
C PRO A 45 -10.50 -8.69 6.43
N CYS A 46 -10.14 -7.65 7.19
CA CYS A 46 -8.74 -7.37 7.42
C CYS A 46 -8.45 -6.64 8.73
N ASN A 47 -7.26 -6.89 9.25
CA ASN A 47 -6.65 -6.16 10.34
C ASN A 47 -5.20 -5.83 9.99
N PHE A 48 -4.61 -4.89 10.71
CA PHE A 48 -3.18 -4.64 10.60
C PHE A 48 -2.50 -4.48 11.96
N SER A 49 -1.20 -4.67 11.98
CA SER A 49 -0.33 -4.43 13.11
C SER A 49 0.84 -3.56 12.68
N SER A 50 1.55 -3.01 13.65
CA SER A 50 2.72 -2.16 13.46
C SER A 50 3.85 -2.71 14.33
N LYS A 51 5.12 -2.53 13.93
CA LYS A 51 6.22 -2.86 14.86
C LYS A 51 6.12 -1.99 16.13
N PRO A 52 6.59 -2.49 17.29
CA PRO A 52 6.55 -1.76 18.56
C PRO A 52 7.27 -0.39 18.53
N ASP A 53 8.21 -0.20 17.61
CA ASP A 53 9.00 1.04 17.48
C ASP A 53 8.60 1.91 16.28
N GLN A 54 7.38 1.74 15.74
CA GLN A 54 6.90 2.50 14.60
C GLN A 54 5.64 3.30 14.87
N ASP A 55 5.66 4.51 14.32
CA ASP A 55 4.78 5.66 14.56
C ASP A 55 3.33 5.51 14.07
N PHE A 56 2.74 4.31 14.10
CA PHE A 56 1.29 4.25 13.98
C PHE A 56 0.69 4.91 15.21
N ASN A 57 0.04 6.06 14.99
CA ASN A 57 -0.63 6.79 16.05
C ASN A 57 -2.14 6.69 15.82
N SER A 58 -2.82 5.97 16.73
CA SER A 58 -4.27 5.78 16.70
C SER A 58 -5.05 7.07 16.90
N THR A 59 -4.45 8.11 17.50
CA THR A 59 -5.10 9.42 17.68
C THR A 59 -5.09 10.25 16.41
N ARG A 60 -4.30 9.86 15.38
CA ARG A 60 -4.25 10.57 14.11
C ARG A 60 -5.29 10.03 13.15
N THR A 61 -5.85 10.92 12.34
CA THR A 61 -6.70 10.51 11.22
C THR A 61 -5.93 9.54 10.33
N THR A 62 -6.55 8.39 10.12
CA THR A 62 -5.99 7.30 9.32
C THR A 62 -6.90 7.09 8.12
N PHE A 63 -6.31 7.00 6.94
CA PHE A 63 -7.04 6.73 5.71
C PHE A 63 -6.67 5.36 5.16
N GLY A 64 -7.64 4.71 4.52
CA GLY A 64 -7.43 3.51 3.73
C GLY A 64 -7.65 3.82 2.26
N VAL A 65 -6.77 3.28 1.42
CA VAL A 65 -6.75 3.50 -0.01
C VAL A 65 -6.72 2.14 -0.70
N TRP A 66 -7.66 1.92 -1.61
CA TRP A 66 -7.69 0.76 -2.48
C TRP A 66 -7.17 1.14 -3.86
N ILE A 67 -6.25 0.33 -4.35
CA ILE A 67 -5.53 0.50 -5.60
C ILE A 67 -5.69 -0.78 -6.42
N LYS A 68 -5.85 -0.64 -7.73
CA LYS A 68 -6.09 -1.72 -8.67
C LYS A 68 -4.88 -1.90 -9.60
N GLN A 69 -4.57 -3.13 -10.02
CA GLN A 69 -3.52 -3.51 -11.01
C GLN A 69 -2.07 -3.22 -10.63
N ASP A 70 -1.76 -1.99 -10.21
CA ASP A 70 -0.42 -1.53 -9.87
C ASP A 70 -0.39 -1.00 -8.43
N SER A 71 0.55 -1.48 -7.62
CA SER A 71 0.70 -1.10 -6.21
C SER A 71 1.25 0.31 -6.00
N ARG A 72 1.81 0.93 -7.05
CA ARG A 72 2.41 2.25 -6.99
C ARG A 72 1.34 3.30 -6.80
N PHE A 73 1.41 4.03 -5.69
CA PHE A 73 0.56 5.20 -5.47
C PHE A 73 1.17 6.41 -6.19
N ASN A 74 0.71 6.65 -7.41
CA ASN A 74 1.10 7.81 -8.21
C ASN A 74 -0.14 8.37 -8.93
N ASN A 75 -0.40 9.66 -8.75
CA ASN A 75 -1.53 10.36 -9.34
C ASN A 75 -1.56 10.28 -10.87
N SER A 76 -0.44 10.01 -11.54
CA SER A 76 -0.41 9.85 -13.00
C SER A 76 -0.90 8.48 -13.51
N ILE A 77 -1.00 7.47 -12.63
CA ILE A 77 -1.34 6.09 -13.01
C ILE A 77 -2.86 5.85 -12.96
N ASN A 78 -3.62 6.71 -12.27
CA ASN A 78 -5.09 6.61 -12.13
C ASN A 78 -5.59 5.20 -11.70
N ASN A 79 -4.84 4.56 -10.81
CA ASN A 79 -5.11 3.21 -10.29
C ASN A 79 -5.83 3.20 -8.93
N VAL A 80 -5.98 4.36 -8.29
CA VAL A 80 -6.72 4.50 -7.03
C VAL A 80 -8.22 4.44 -7.35
N ILE A 81 -8.92 3.48 -6.77
CA ILE A 81 -10.35 3.24 -7.00
C ILE A 81 -11.23 3.67 -5.83
N PHE A 82 -10.63 3.80 -4.65
CA PHE A 82 -11.27 4.29 -3.44
C PHE A 82 -10.23 4.88 -2.49
N ASN A 83 -10.56 6.02 -1.87
CA ASN A 83 -9.79 6.66 -0.83
C ASN A 83 -10.75 7.17 0.25
N SER A 84 -10.58 6.70 1.49
CA SER A 84 -11.48 7.05 2.59
C SER A 84 -11.37 8.51 3.06
N SER A 85 -10.41 9.29 2.53
CA SER A 85 -10.40 10.75 2.71
C SER A 85 -11.49 11.48 1.91
N GLY A 86 -12.21 10.76 1.02
CA GLY A 86 -13.31 11.29 0.22
C GLY A 86 -12.90 11.87 -1.13
N THR A 87 -11.62 11.84 -1.48
CA THR A 87 -11.12 12.41 -2.74
C THR A 87 -11.42 11.54 -3.98
N VAL A 88 -11.56 10.23 -3.81
CA VAL A 88 -11.75 9.26 -4.90
C VAL A 88 -12.67 8.13 -4.45
N THR A 89 -13.79 7.92 -5.15
CA THR A 89 -14.75 6.83 -4.89
C THR A 89 -15.32 6.31 -6.21
N THR A 90 -14.45 5.79 -7.07
CA THR A 90 -14.85 5.25 -8.39
C THR A 90 -15.54 3.90 -8.26
N TYR A 91 -15.19 3.13 -7.23
CA TYR A 91 -15.76 1.82 -6.94
C TYR A 91 -16.69 1.87 -5.72
N PRO A 92 -17.76 1.05 -5.68
CA PRO A 92 -18.76 1.03 -4.59
C PRO A 92 -18.22 0.32 -3.34
N MET A 93 -17.14 0.86 -2.78
CA MET A 93 -16.47 0.32 -1.61
C MET A 93 -16.61 1.25 -0.40
N SER A 94 -16.58 0.68 0.80
CA SER A 94 -16.50 1.42 2.05
C SER A 94 -15.70 0.65 3.09
N ILE A 95 -14.87 1.35 3.85
CA ILE A 95 -14.19 0.76 5.00
C ILE A 95 -15.17 0.78 6.16
N THR A 96 -15.52 -0.40 6.67
CA THR A 96 -16.45 -0.59 7.79
C THR A 96 -15.72 -0.80 9.12
N GLY A 97 -14.45 -1.20 9.07
CA GLY A 97 -13.60 -1.29 10.26
C GLY A 97 -13.09 0.07 10.77
N ASP A 98 -12.87 0.17 12.07
CA ASP A 98 -12.21 1.33 12.68
C ASP A 98 -10.69 1.26 12.51
N LEU A 99 -10.17 2.10 11.61
CA LEU A 99 -8.74 2.17 11.31
C LEU A 99 -7.90 2.62 12.52
N SER A 100 -8.46 3.40 13.46
CA SER A 100 -7.76 3.79 14.70
C SER A 100 -7.53 2.59 15.63
N GLN A 101 -8.42 1.59 15.54
CA GLN A 101 -8.33 0.30 16.21
C GLN A 101 -7.65 -0.78 15.36
N LYS A 102 -7.00 -0.37 14.26
CA LYS A 102 -6.31 -1.24 13.30
C LYS A 102 -7.21 -2.27 12.60
N GLN A 103 -8.50 -1.98 12.50
CA GLN A 103 -9.46 -2.78 11.75
C GLN A 103 -9.66 -2.14 10.39
N CYS A 104 -9.42 -2.88 9.31
CA CYS A 104 -9.51 -2.34 7.95
C CYS A 104 -10.58 -3.01 7.08
N THR A 105 -11.45 -3.81 7.70
CA THR A 105 -12.54 -4.52 7.01
C THR A 105 -13.25 -3.60 6.03
N THR A 106 -13.36 -4.06 4.79
CA THR A 106 -13.94 -3.29 3.68
C THR A 106 -15.13 -4.04 3.11
N LEU A 107 -16.22 -3.32 2.89
CA LEU A 107 -17.36 -3.78 2.10
C LEU A 107 -17.17 -3.35 0.65
N PHE A 108 -17.30 -4.28 -0.28
CA PHE A 108 -17.40 -4.02 -1.71
C PHE A 108 -18.79 -4.44 -2.19
N SER A 109 -19.64 -3.45 -2.46
CA SER A 109 -21.04 -3.67 -2.81
C SER A 109 -21.24 -3.86 -4.32
N SER A 110 -22.33 -4.53 -4.71
CA SER A 110 -22.80 -4.60 -6.09
C SER A 110 -21.71 -5.00 -7.09
N LEU A 111 -21.02 -6.10 -6.79
CA LEU A 111 -19.93 -6.61 -7.62
C LEU A 111 -20.43 -6.94 -9.04
N ILE A 112 -19.60 -6.64 -10.03
CA ILE A 112 -19.82 -7.05 -11.42
C ILE A 112 -18.55 -7.73 -11.95
N THR A 113 -18.68 -8.51 -13.02
CA THR A 113 -17.55 -9.24 -13.61
C THR A 113 -16.39 -8.33 -14.04
N ASN A 114 -16.66 -7.07 -14.42
CA ASN A 114 -15.61 -6.08 -14.74
C ASN A 114 -14.76 -5.66 -13.53
N TYR A 115 -15.16 -6.03 -12.32
CA TYR A 115 -14.38 -5.83 -11.10
C TYR A 115 -13.50 -7.02 -10.76
N THR A 116 -13.39 -8.05 -11.60
CA THR A 116 -12.35 -9.07 -11.43
C THR A 116 -10.99 -8.46 -11.75
N ASP A 117 -10.13 -8.31 -10.75
CA ASP A 117 -8.77 -7.81 -10.90
C ASP A 117 -7.92 -8.12 -9.66
N THR A 118 -6.66 -7.74 -9.73
CA THR A 118 -5.77 -7.66 -8.58
C THR A 118 -5.95 -6.33 -7.85
N TYR A 119 -6.21 -6.42 -6.56
CA TYR A 119 -6.36 -5.25 -5.68
C TYR A 119 -5.27 -5.19 -4.63
N TYR A 120 -5.10 -3.99 -4.11
CA TYR A 120 -4.03 -3.58 -3.22
C TYR A 120 -4.55 -2.59 -2.20
N PHE A 121 -4.25 -2.80 -0.92
CA PHE A 121 -4.67 -1.90 0.16
C PHE A 121 -3.48 -1.16 0.77
N ARG A 122 -3.66 0.15 0.96
CA ARG A 122 -2.69 1.07 1.57
C ARG A 122 -3.35 1.81 2.73
N ILE A 123 -2.62 1.95 3.83
CA ILE A 123 -2.99 2.74 5.00
C ILE A 123 -2.11 3.99 5.02
N GLU A 124 -2.74 5.15 5.24
CA GLU A 124 -2.04 6.42 5.42
C GLU A 124 -2.29 6.95 6.84
N ASN A 125 -1.22 7.11 7.61
CA ASN A 125 -1.25 7.66 8.98
C ASN A 125 -0.10 8.69 9.09
N ARG A 126 -0.36 9.93 8.65
CA ARG A 126 0.69 10.97 8.53
C ARG A 126 1.43 11.22 9.86
N PRO A 127 2.72 11.64 9.84
CA PRO A 127 3.54 12.02 8.68
C PRO A 127 4.09 10.81 7.90
N PHE A 128 3.69 9.60 8.31
CA PHE A 128 4.16 8.38 7.70
C PHE A 128 3.43 8.06 6.40
N TRP A 129 4.20 8.07 5.32
CA TRP A 129 3.81 7.62 3.99
C TRP A 129 4.48 6.29 3.63
N GLN A 130 4.84 5.45 4.61
CA GLN A 130 5.55 4.24 4.20
C GLN A 130 4.68 3.44 3.25
N GLN A 131 5.29 3.10 2.13
CA GLN A 131 4.76 2.15 1.17
C GLN A 131 4.59 0.82 1.90
N LEU A 132 3.37 0.55 2.34
CA LEU A 132 3.04 -0.64 3.08
C LEU A 132 3.10 -1.86 2.17
N PRO A 133 3.22 -3.09 2.72
CA PRO A 133 3.05 -4.28 1.94
C PRO A 133 1.66 -4.25 1.32
N VAL A 134 1.68 -4.09 0.02
CA VAL A 134 0.51 -4.08 -0.80
C VAL A 134 0.03 -5.53 -0.91
N ILE A 135 -1.07 -5.87 -0.22
CA ILE A 135 -1.65 -7.22 -0.31
C ILE A 135 -2.31 -7.36 -1.66
N LEU A 136 -1.80 -8.32 -2.44
CA LEU A 136 -2.44 -8.84 -3.63
C LEU A 136 -3.71 -9.60 -3.21
N PHE A 137 -4.87 -9.03 -3.53
CA PHE A 137 -6.12 -9.77 -3.56
C PHE A 137 -6.31 -10.26 -5.00
N LYS A 138 -6.36 -11.57 -5.22
CA LYS A 138 -6.60 -12.20 -6.51
C LYS A 138 -7.96 -12.88 -6.60
#